data_AF-A0A167AHQ0-F1
#
_entry.id   AF-A0A167AHQ0-F1
#
_cell.length_a   1.000
_cell.length_b   1.000
_cell.length_c   1.000
_cell.angle_alpha   90.00
_cell.angle_beta   90.00
_cell.angle_gamma   90.00
#
_symmetry.space_group_name_H-M   'P 1'
#
loop_
_entity.id
_entity.type
_entity.pdbx_description
1 polymer ?
#
loop_
_entity_poly.entity_id
_entity_poly.type
_entity_poly.pdbx_seq_one_letter_code
_entity_poly.pdbx_strand_id
1 'polypeptide(L)'
;MKPNIHDWANLTLNAHLYIREVRGVKVNSKRRPIFLMELGDNTIGFLSDLDLPMFSYVVYGFEIENNTSKVILTGNLIAKGIYEHRFQYRVDFHNAKENQLYNKSLLKKMLIHLDYFLTSKHKQTIHKHKYINVFF
;
A
#
# COMPACT_ATOMS: atom_id res chain seq x y z
N MET A 1 22.03 -9.67 8.16
CA MET A 1 22.00 -8.72 7.02
C MET A 1 20.74 -7.89 7.14
N LYS A 2 20.81 -6.55 7.06
CA LYS A 2 19.60 -5.73 6.97
C LYS A 2 19.03 -5.93 5.57
N PRO A 3 17.80 -6.40 5.43
CA PRO A 3 17.24 -6.50 4.09
C PRO A 3 17.16 -5.10 3.47
N ASN A 4 17.68 -4.95 2.27
CA ASN A 4 17.60 -3.70 1.52
C ASN A 4 16.25 -3.68 0.80
N ILE A 5 15.47 -2.61 1.00
CA ILE A 5 14.17 -2.47 0.31
C ILE A 5 14.33 -2.43 -1.22
N HIS A 6 15.53 -2.08 -1.71
CA HIS A 6 15.90 -2.18 -3.12
C HIS A 6 16.01 -3.62 -3.65
N ASP A 7 16.30 -4.61 -2.81
CA ASP A 7 16.40 -6.01 -3.23
C ASP A 7 15.00 -6.64 -3.40
N TRP A 8 13.95 -5.95 -2.92
CA TRP A 8 12.58 -6.45 -2.87
C TRP A 8 11.62 -5.75 -3.82
N ALA A 9 11.89 -4.49 -4.17
CA ALA A 9 11.17 -3.82 -5.25
C ALA A 9 11.47 -4.56 -6.56
N ASN A 10 10.67 -5.57 -6.87
CA ASN A 10 10.82 -6.40 -8.05
C ASN A 10 10.95 -5.53 -9.31
N LEU A 11 11.92 -5.91 -10.14
CA LEU A 11 12.61 -5.22 -11.24
C LEU A 11 11.76 -4.58 -12.38
N THR A 12 10.45 -4.43 -12.21
CA THR A 12 9.54 -3.88 -13.25
C THR A 12 8.66 -2.73 -12.78
N LEU A 13 8.50 -2.52 -11.47
CA LEU A 13 7.60 -1.48 -10.93
C LEU A 13 8.26 -0.68 -9.80
N ASN A 14 8.41 0.61 -10.03
CA ASN A 14 8.88 1.57 -9.04
C ASN A 14 7.67 2.13 -8.27
N ALA A 15 7.52 1.72 -7.01
CA ALA A 15 6.45 2.19 -6.14
C ALA A 15 7.00 3.04 -4.99
N HIS A 16 6.42 4.23 -4.81
CA HIS A 16 6.82 5.18 -3.78
C HIS A 16 5.61 5.73 -3.03
N LEU A 17 5.80 5.99 -1.75
CA LEU A 17 4.88 6.72 -0.89
C LEU A 17 5.45 8.10 -0.53
N TYR A 18 4.58 9.05 -0.25
CA TYR A 18 4.91 10.32 0.39
C TYR A 18 3.70 10.86 1.15
N ILE A 19 3.94 11.73 2.13
CA ILE A 19 2.87 12.53 2.75
C ILE A 19 2.52 13.65 1.77
N ARG A 20 1.26 13.67 1.32
CA ARG A 20 0.73 14.69 0.42
C ARG A 20 0.16 15.87 1.19
N GLU A 21 -0.56 15.59 2.28
CA GLU A 21 -1.31 16.58 3.03
C GLU A 21 -1.34 16.27 4.52
N VAL A 22 -1.27 17.30 5.35
CA VAL A 22 -1.49 17.22 6.80
C VAL A 22 -2.50 18.30 7.19
N ARG A 23 -3.64 17.89 7.76
CA ARG A 23 -4.72 18.79 8.21
C ARG A 23 -5.19 19.78 7.12
N GLY A 24 -5.40 19.32 5.88
CA GLY A 24 -5.83 20.22 4.80
C GLY A 24 -4.66 20.90 4.05
N VAL A 25 -3.45 20.90 4.61
CA VAL A 25 -2.31 21.63 4.06
C VAL A 25 -1.41 20.71 3.27
N LYS A 26 -1.18 21.01 2.00
CA LYS A 26 -0.24 20.27 1.14
C LYS A 26 1.17 20.40 1.70
N VAL A 27 1.90 19.28 1.74
CA VAL A 27 3.28 19.24 2.23
C VAL A 27 4.20 18.65 1.15
N ASN A 28 5.44 19.14 1.11
CA ASN A 28 6.48 18.59 0.24
C ASN A 28 7.34 17.60 1.03
N SER A 29 6.86 16.35 1.14
CA SER A 29 7.59 15.31 1.85
C SER A 29 8.42 14.45 0.91
N LYS A 30 9.51 13.89 1.44
CA LYS A 30 10.41 13.03 0.68
C LYS A 30 9.71 11.72 0.32
N ARG A 31 9.84 11.31 -0.95
CA ARG A 31 9.38 10.01 -1.46
C ARG A 31 10.17 8.86 -0.82
N ARG A 32 9.47 7.77 -0.55
CA ARG A 32 10.03 6.57 0.08
C ARG A 32 9.59 5.32 -0.67
N PRO A 33 10.51 4.41 -0.99
CA PRO A 33 10.17 3.19 -1.70
C PRO A 33 9.24 2.31 -0.86
N ILE A 34 8.32 1.62 -1.52
CA ILE A 34 7.43 0.64 -0.92
C ILE A 34 7.40 -0.64 -1.74
N PHE A 35 7.08 -1.74 -1.08
CA PHE A 35 6.79 -3.00 -1.77
C PHE A 35 5.27 -3.22 -1.82
N LEU A 36 4.70 -3.26 -3.02
CA LEU A 36 3.27 -3.52 -3.19
C LEU A 36 2.98 -5.01 -2.99
N MET A 37 2.00 -5.32 -2.14
CA MET A 37 1.60 -6.70 -1.82
C MET A 37 0.23 -7.07 -2.38
N GLU A 38 -0.74 -6.16 -2.28
CA GLU A 38 -2.15 -6.46 -2.55
C GLU A 38 -2.79 -5.30 -3.31
N LEU A 39 -3.69 -5.65 -4.25
CA LEU A 39 -4.57 -4.69 -4.91
C LEU A 39 -6.02 -5.14 -4.69
N GLY A 40 -6.77 -4.34 -3.93
CA GLY A 40 -8.20 -4.48 -3.77
C GLY A 40 -8.97 -3.55 -4.68
N ASP A 41 -10.29 -3.44 -4.48
CA ASP A 41 -11.13 -2.64 -5.37
C ASP A 41 -10.84 -1.15 -5.29
N ASN A 42 -10.62 -0.63 -4.08
CA ASN A 42 -10.25 0.75 -3.76
C ASN A 42 -9.05 0.83 -2.80
N THR A 43 -8.36 -0.29 -2.60
CA THR A 43 -7.32 -0.41 -1.59
C THR A 43 -6.03 -0.94 -2.17
N ILE A 44 -4.90 -0.54 -1.60
CA ILE A 44 -3.62 -1.24 -1.78
C ILE A 44 -3.08 -1.71 -0.44
N GLY A 45 -2.44 -2.88 -0.45
CA GLY A 45 -1.58 -3.36 0.63
C GLY A 45 -0.12 -3.16 0.25
N PHE A 46 0.71 -2.68 1.17
CA PHE A 46 2.14 -2.50 0.93
C PHE A 46 2.99 -2.72 2.19
N LEU A 47 4.28 -3.01 2.00
CA LEU A 47 5.30 -3.00 3.05
C LEU A 47 6.11 -1.71 3.00
N SER A 48 6.46 -1.21 4.17
CA SER A 48 7.41 -0.11 4.35
C SER A 48 8.37 -0.41 5.50
N ASP A 49 9.57 0.15 5.39
CA ASP A 49 10.54 0.23 6.47
C ASP A 49 10.21 1.33 7.49
N LEU A 50 9.24 2.20 7.18
CA LEU A 50 8.84 3.32 8.04
C LEU A 50 7.65 2.97 8.93
N ASP A 51 7.76 3.40 10.18
CA ASP A 51 6.59 3.56 11.05
C ASP A 51 5.83 4.82 10.62
N LEU A 52 4.72 4.63 9.89
CA LEU A 52 3.90 5.69 9.36
C LEU A 52 2.76 6.02 10.33
N PRO A 53 2.49 7.32 10.57
CA PRO A 53 1.39 7.71 11.43
C PRO A 53 0.03 7.39 10.79
N MET A 54 -0.81 6.65 11.51
CA MET A 54 -2.19 6.35 11.11
C MET A 54 -3.17 7.42 11.58
N PHE A 55 -2.99 8.64 11.11
CA PHE A 55 -3.88 9.75 11.43
C PHE A 55 -4.83 10.05 10.27
N SER A 56 -6.12 10.22 10.58
CA SER A 56 -7.15 10.57 9.59
C SER A 56 -6.87 11.90 8.88
N TYR A 57 -6.19 12.82 9.55
CA TYR A 57 -5.79 14.11 9.00
C TYR A 57 -4.53 14.06 8.12
N VAL A 58 -3.93 12.88 7.90
CA VAL A 58 -2.74 12.72 7.04
C VAL A 58 -3.13 11.97 5.77
N VAL A 59 -3.01 12.64 4.62
CA VAL A 59 -3.24 12.05 3.31
C VAL A 59 -1.91 11.64 2.70
N TYR A 60 -1.83 10.39 2.26
CA TYR A 60 -0.67 9.83 1.60
C TYR A 60 -0.86 9.85 0.08
N GLY A 61 0.21 10.18 -0.63
CA GLY A 61 0.35 10.02 -2.06
C GLY A 61 1.14 8.76 -2.40
N PHE A 62 0.71 8.06 -3.44
CA PHE A 62 1.33 6.84 -3.94
C PHE A 62 1.64 7.04 -5.42
N GLU A 63 2.90 6.88 -5.79
CA GLU A 63 3.37 6.91 -7.17
C GLU A 63 3.84 5.52 -7.56
N ILE A 64 3.19 4.95 -8.57
CA ILE A 64 3.49 3.61 -9.08
C ILE A 64 3.77 3.76 -10.56
N GLU A 65 5.00 3.44 -10.97
CA GLU A 65 5.46 3.64 -12.33
C GLU A 65 6.20 2.40 -12.87
N ASN A 66 5.99 2.12 -14.15
CA ASN A 66 6.81 1.22 -14.94
C ASN A 66 7.42 2.01 -16.11
N ASN A 67 8.04 1.31 -17.06
CA ASN A 67 8.71 1.96 -18.20
C ASN A 67 7.77 2.76 -19.13
N THR A 68 6.46 2.52 -19.10
CA THR A 68 5.52 3.09 -20.08
C THR A 68 4.39 3.90 -19.44
N SER A 69 4.19 3.79 -18.14
CA SER A 69 2.98 4.23 -17.45
C SER A 69 3.29 4.67 -16.02
N LYS A 70 2.56 5.69 -15.57
CA LYS A 70 2.63 6.22 -14.21
C LYS A 70 1.23 6.43 -13.66
N VAL A 71 1.01 5.95 -12.44
CA VAL A 71 -0.23 6.11 -11.70
C VAL A 71 0.04 6.85 -10.40
N ILE A 72 -0.77 7.88 -10.13
CA ILE A 72 -0.73 8.64 -8.89
C ILE A 72 -2.05 8.44 -8.16
N LEU A 73 -1.98 7.96 -6.92
CA LEU A 73 -3.13 7.69 -6.07
C LEU A 73 -2.99 8.43 -4.75
N THR A 74 -4.12 8.71 -4.10
CA THR A 74 -4.11 9.37 -2.80
C THR A 74 -5.15 8.77 -1.89
N GLY A 75 -4.80 8.59 -0.62
CA GLY A 75 -5.65 7.93 0.35
C GLY A 75 -5.15 8.02 1.79
N ASN A 76 -5.93 7.48 2.71
CA ASN A 76 -5.56 7.33 4.11
C ASN A 76 -5.16 5.88 4.42
N LEU A 77 -4.29 5.71 5.42
CA LEU A 77 -4.00 4.40 5.99
C LEU A 77 -5.20 3.93 6.83
N ILE A 78 -5.69 2.73 6.54
CA ILE A 78 -6.83 2.10 7.23
C ILE A 78 -6.44 0.90 8.09
N ALA A 79 -5.26 0.32 7.86
CA ALA A 79 -4.70 -0.74 8.71
C ALA A 79 -3.18 -0.66 8.77
N LYS A 80 -2.62 -1.09 9.91
CA LYS A 80 -1.19 -1.30 10.14
C LYS A 80 -0.99 -2.66 10.81
N GLY A 81 0.04 -3.37 10.40
CA GLY A 81 0.48 -4.65 10.95
C GLY A 81 1.99 -4.81 10.84
N ILE A 82 2.47 -5.99 11.22
CA ILE A 82 3.89 -6.37 11.10
C ILE A 82 3.97 -7.66 10.27
N TYR A 83 4.84 -7.66 9.25
CA TYR A 83 5.15 -8.82 8.42
C TYR A 83 6.66 -8.91 8.22
N GLU A 84 7.29 -10.03 8.60
CA GLU A 84 8.73 -10.27 8.48
C GLU A 84 9.61 -9.06 8.90
N HIS A 85 9.31 -8.49 10.07
CA HIS A 85 10.00 -7.32 10.65
C HIS A 85 9.80 -5.99 9.89
N ARG A 86 8.81 -5.90 9.01
CA ARG A 86 8.38 -4.67 8.33
C ARG A 86 7.00 -4.24 8.75
N PHE A 87 6.71 -2.96 8.53
CA PHE A 87 5.37 -2.46 8.71
C PHE A 87 4.55 -2.74 7.46
N GLN A 88 3.47 -3.47 7.65
CA GLN A 88 2.46 -3.72 6.63
C GLN A 88 1.36 -2.68 6.77
N TYR A 89 0.92 -2.09 5.67
CA TYR A 89 -0.16 -1.13 5.66
C TYR A 89 -1.21 -1.47 4.63
N ARG A 90 -2.44 -1.03 4.89
CA ARG A 90 -3.50 -0.95 3.89
C ARG A 90 -4.00 0.48 3.76
N VAL A 91 -4.26 0.90 2.54
CA VAL A 91 -4.76 2.24 2.19
C VAL A 91 -6.14 2.12 1.61
N ASP A 92 -7.00 3.08 1.89
CA ASP A 92 -8.23 3.32 1.14
C ASP A 92 -8.10 4.60 0.31
N PHE A 93 -8.41 4.53 -0.99
CA PHE A 93 -8.23 5.64 -1.91
C PHE A 93 -9.44 6.55 -1.96
N HIS A 94 -9.19 7.87 -1.98
CA HIS A 94 -10.22 8.90 -2.00
C HIS A 94 -10.68 9.31 -3.41
N ASN A 95 -10.22 8.64 -4.46
CA ASN A 95 -10.33 9.17 -5.82
C ASN A 95 -11.78 9.37 -6.29
N ALA A 96 -12.02 10.48 -6.97
CA ALA A 96 -13.25 10.76 -7.71
C ALA A 96 -13.54 9.62 -8.71
N LYS A 97 -14.81 9.21 -8.81
CA LYS A 97 -15.28 8.00 -9.48
C LYS A 97 -14.74 7.79 -10.91
N GLU A 98 -14.50 8.86 -11.68
CA GLU A 98 -13.97 8.76 -13.05
C GLU A 98 -12.47 8.43 -13.13
N ASN A 99 -11.64 9.04 -12.28
CA ASN A 99 -10.20 8.73 -12.24
C ASN A 99 -9.91 7.35 -11.66
N GLN A 100 -10.89 6.77 -10.96
CA GLN A 100 -10.76 5.46 -10.32
C GLN A 100 -10.73 4.32 -11.33
N LEU A 101 -11.56 4.35 -12.37
CA LEU A 101 -11.66 3.25 -13.34
C LEU A 101 -10.39 3.14 -14.21
N TYR A 102 -9.90 4.28 -14.72
CA TYR A 102 -8.69 4.34 -15.54
C TYR A 102 -7.45 3.93 -14.74
N ASN A 103 -7.21 4.56 -13.57
CA ASN A 103 -6.06 4.25 -12.73
C ASN A 103 -6.10 2.79 -12.26
N LYS A 104 -7.28 2.25 -11.93
CA LYS A 104 -7.44 0.84 -11.56
C LYS A 104 -7.15 -0.10 -12.72
N SER A 105 -7.65 0.19 -13.92
CA SER A 105 -7.35 -0.63 -15.10
C SER A 105 -5.86 -0.62 -15.42
N LEU A 106 -5.21 0.54 -15.27
CA LEU A 106 -3.78 0.68 -15.53
C LEU A 106 -2.95 -0.05 -14.47
N LEU A 107 -3.28 0.11 -13.19
CA LEU A 107 -2.65 -0.64 -12.09
C LEU A 107 -2.82 -2.14 -12.28
N LYS A 108 -4.03 -2.62 -12.61
CA LYS A 108 -4.23 -4.05 -12.89
C LYS A 108 -3.32 -4.54 -14.00
N LYS A 109 -3.20 -3.80 -15.11
CA LYS A 109 -2.26 -4.14 -16.20
C LYS A 109 -0.81 -4.14 -15.75
N MET A 110 -0.41 -3.16 -14.95
CA MET A 110 0.95 -3.06 -14.39
C MET A 110 1.26 -4.24 -13.47
N LEU A 111 0.29 -4.66 -12.65
CA LEU A 111 0.45 -5.70 -11.63
C LEU A 111 0.19 -7.14 -12.16
N ILE A 112 -0.44 -7.32 -13.33
CA ILE A 112 -0.63 -8.63 -13.98
C ILE A 112 0.71 -9.34 -14.26
N HIS A 113 1.79 -8.57 -14.44
CA HIS A 113 3.15 -9.11 -14.65
C HIS A 113 3.93 -9.35 -13.34
N LEU A 114 3.34 -9.03 -12.19
CA LEU A 114 3.91 -9.38 -10.91
C LEU A 114 3.28 -10.70 -10.47
N ASP A 115 4.01 -11.80 -10.65
CA ASP A 115 3.64 -13.18 -10.23
C ASP A 115 3.32 -13.33 -8.72
N TYR A 116 3.37 -12.23 -7.97
CA TYR A 116 3.17 -12.15 -6.53
C TYR A 116 1.77 -11.63 -6.11
N PHE A 117 0.93 -11.16 -7.05
CA PHE A 117 -0.43 -10.72 -6.70
C PHE A 117 -1.39 -11.91 -6.67
N LEU A 118 -1.34 -12.66 -5.57
CA LEU A 118 -2.42 -13.57 -5.22
C LEU A 118 -3.69 -12.75 -4.99
N THR A 119 -4.56 -12.77 -6.00
CA THR A 119 -5.94 -12.35 -5.88
C THR A 119 -6.58 -13.01 -4.66
N SER A 120 -7.06 -12.21 -3.71
CA SER A 120 -7.89 -12.69 -2.60
C SER A 120 -9.27 -13.10 -3.11
N LYS A 121 -9.31 -14.24 -3.80
CA LYS A 121 -10.48 -15.10 -3.86
C LYS A 121 -10.10 -16.47 -3.30
N HIS A 122 -9.63 -16.49 -2.05
CA HIS A 122 -9.76 -17.70 -1.25
C HIS A 122 -10.53 -17.38 0.03
N LYS A 123 -11.65 -18.10 0.14
CA LYS A 123 -12.63 -18.10 1.22
C LYS A 123 -11.97 -18.09 2.60
N GLN A 124 -12.54 -17.27 3.48
CA GLN A 124 -12.91 -17.63 4.85
C GLN A 124 -12.18 -18.84 5.45
N THR A 125 -10.98 -18.61 5.94
CA THR A 125 -10.55 -19.26 7.19
C THR A 125 -9.70 -18.25 7.94
N ILE A 126 -10.37 -17.22 8.48
CA ILE A 126 -9.80 -16.47 9.58
C ILE A 126 -9.60 -17.52 10.67
N HIS A 127 -8.34 -17.92 10.86
CA HIS A 127 -7.89 -18.57 12.06
C HIS A 127 -8.49 -17.81 13.24
N LYS A 128 -9.37 -18.48 13.98
CA LYS A 128 -9.70 -18.13 15.35
C LYS A 128 -8.38 -18.17 16.14
N HIS A 129 -7.63 -17.08 16.15
CA HIS A 129 -6.77 -16.78 17.27
C HIS A 129 -7.68 -16.27 18.38
N LYS A 130 -8.10 -17.25 19.18
CA LYS A 130 -8.53 -17.07 20.56
C LYS A 130 -7.49 -16.18 21.24
N TYR A 131 -7.81 -14.90 21.40
CA TYR A 131 -7.30 -14.15 22.54
C TYR A 131 -7.87 -14.83 23.78
N ILE A 132 -7.04 -15.59 24.49
CA ILE A 132 -7.26 -15.85 25.91
C ILE A 132 -6.19 -15.05 26.62
N ASN A 133 -6.59 -13.86 27.08
CA ASN A 133 -5.95 -13.17 28.18
C ASN A 133 -7.07 -12.95 29.20
N VAL A 134 -7.13 -13.77 30.25
CA VAL A 134 -7.72 -13.35 31.52
C VAL A 134 -6.90 -13.98 32.65
N PHE A 135 -6.39 -13.08 33.49
CA PHE A 135 -5.84 -13.23 34.82
C PHE A 135 -6.58 -14.26 35.70
N PHE A 136 -5.83 -15.06 36.47
CA PHE A 136 -5.77 -15.10 37.94
C PHE A 136 -4.56 -15.94 38.36
#